data_AF-A0A1I3ICA8-F1
#
_entry.id   AF-A0A1I3ICA8-F1
#
_cell.length_a   1.000
_cell.length_b   1.000
_cell.length_c   1.000
_cell.angle_alpha   90.00
_cell.angle_beta   90.00
_cell.angle_gamma   90.00
#
_symmetry.space_group_name_H-M   'P 1'
#
loop_
_entity.id
_entity.type
_entity.pdbx_description
1 polymer ?
#
loop_
_entity_poly.entity_id
_entity_poly.type
_entity_poly.pdbx_seq_one_letter_code
_entity_poly.pdbx_strand_id
1 'polypeptide(L)'
;MTPQFSQLQSLLGNNTFDPNATAATQVLRIRPVLKLGFQMQSIPSSTLQSTVQTRLVALPNLGPRAASVTALADENGQVTLSGLVQSEDDRRLVETLVRMEPGVRNVRNDLKVNEPVAP
;
A
#
# COMPACT_ATOMS: atom_id res chain seq x y z
N MET A 1 25.43 -16.06 83.20
CA MET A 1 25.24 -14.81 83.97
C MET A 1 26.15 -13.74 83.40
N THR A 2 25.68 -12.50 83.34
CA THR A 2 26.26 -11.26 82.79
C THR A 2 26.18 -11.03 81.26
N PRO A 3 25.62 -9.87 80.83
CA PRO A 3 25.46 -9.49 79.42
C PRO A 3 26.72 -8.81 78.86
N GLN A 4 27.02 -9.02 77.58
CA GLN A 4 27.96 -8.19 76.81
C GLN A 4 27.17 -7.46 75.72
N PHE A 5 26.65 -6.30 76.09
CA PHE A 5 26.07 -5.30 75.21
C PHE A 5 27.23 -4.41 74.73
N SER A 6 27.77 -4.69 73.55
CA SER A 6 28.65 -3.77 72.85
C SER A 6 28.54 -4.00 71.35
N GLN A 7 27.61 -3.27 70.74
CA GLN A 7 27.84 -2.54 69.50
C GLN A 7 26.63 -1.64 69.23
N LEU A 8 26.60 -0.52 69.95
CA LEU A 8 25.99 0.71 69.47
C LEU A 8 27.05 1.45 68.65
N GLN A 9 26.83 1.58 67.34
CA GLN A 9 27.28 2.64 66.43
C GLN A 9 26.93 2.18 65.01
N SER A 10 25.76 2.52 64.49
CA SER A 10 25.63 3.74 63.71
C SER A 10 24.16 3.97 63.34
N LEU A 11 23.40 4.62 64.21
CA LEU A 11 22.00 5.02 63.93
C LEU A 11 21.75 6.48 64.29
N LEU A 12 22.67 7.37 63.91
CA LEU A 12 22.38 8.81 63.86
C LEU A 12 22.86 9.39 62.53
N GLY A 13 22.21 8.95 61.45
CA GLY A 13 22.11 9.73 60.23
C GLY A 13 20.98 10.74 60.40
N ASN A 14 21.35 11.99 60.65
CA ASN A 14 20.49 13.13 60.90
C ASN A 14 19.53 13.36 59.72
N ASN A 15 18.22 13.24 59.96
CA ASN A 15 17.16 13.62 59.02
C ASN A 15 17.31 15.10 58.64
N THR A 16 17.89 15.36 57.48
CA THR A 16 17.77 16.65 56.80
C THR A 16 16.64 16.49 55.79
N PHE A 17 15.46 17.00 56.16
CA PHE A 17 14.34 17.15 55.25
C PHE A 17 14.69 18.27 54.26
N ASP A 18 15.07 17.89 53.04
CA ASP A 18 15.10 18.79 51.89
C ASP A 18 13.66 19.04 51.40
N PRO A 19 13.11 20.28 51.51
CA PRO A 19 11.77 20.59 50.99
C PRO A 19 11.74 20.75 49.46
N ASN A 20 12.87 20.57 48.78
CA ASN A 20 12.99 20.79 47.33
C ASN A 20 13.48 19.56 46.56
N ALA A 21 13.17 18.36 47.04
CA ALA A 21 13.16 17.19 46.18
C ALA A 21 11.83 17.20 45.39
N THR A 22 11.74 18.06 44.37
CA THR A 22 10.75 17.87 43.31
C THR A 22 11.06 16.54 42.65
N ALA A 23 10.41 15.48 43.13
CA ALA A 23 10.36 14.19 42.47
C ALA A 23 9.75 14.45 41.09
N ALA A 24 10.62 14.62 40.10
CA ALA A 24 10.22 14.64 38.70
C ALA A 24 9.63 13.27 38.43
N THR A 25 8.31 13.13 38.65
CA THR A 25 7.55 11.96 38.26
C THR A 25 7.70 11.86 36.76
N GLN A 26 8.64 11.01 36.33
CA GLN A 26 8.83 10.66 34.94
C GLN A 26 7.59 9.87 34.52
N VAL A 27 6.52 10.58 34.17
CA VAL A 27 5.34 9.96 33.59
C VAL A 27 5.80 9.39 32.25
N LEU A 28 5.99 8.07 32.20
CA LEU A 28 6.30 7.36 30.96
C LEU A 28 5.15 7.60 29.98
N ARG A 29 5.32 8.59 29.10
CA ARG A 29 4.38 8.88 28.01
C ARG A 29 4.56 7.81 26.94
N ILE A 30 3.96 6.64 27.15
CA ILE A 30 3.89 5.60 26.13
C ILE A 30 3.11 6.20 24.95
N ARG A 31 3.77 6.30 23.78
CA ARG A 31 3.12 6.68 22.52
C ARG A 31 2.71 5.39 21.81
N PRO A 32 1.48 4.91 21.97
CA PRO A 32 1.04 3.73 21.25
C PRO A 32 1.12 4.01 19.75
N VAL A 33 1.86 3.17 19.04
CA VAL A 33 1.85 3.18 17.58
C VAL A 33 0.71 2.27 17.11
N LEU A 34 -0.25 2.84 16.38
CA LEU A 34 -1.28 2.06 15.71
C LEU A 34 -0.63 1.36 14.51
N LYS A 35 -0.41 0.05 14.64
CA LYS A 35 -0.03 -0.81 13.50
C LYS A 35 -1.30 -1.32 12.85
N LEU A 36 -1.41 -1.17 11.54
CA LEU A 36 -2.54 -1.67 10.76
C LEU A 36 -2.47 -3.21 10.76
N GLY A 37 -3.42 -3.86 11.45
CA GLY A 37 -3.45 -5.31 11.65
C GLY A 37 -3.94 -6.13 10.46
N PHE A 38 -4.12 -5.51 9.29
CA PHE A 38 -4.53 -6.20 8.08
C PHE A 38 -3.46 -6.04 7.01
N GLN A 39 -3.16 -7.16 6.35
CA GLN A 39 -2.37 -7.18 5.13
C GLN A 39 -3.27 -6.54 4.06
N MET A 40 -2.81 -5.49 3.36
CA MET A 40 -3.57 -4.98 2.22
C MET A 40 -3.72 -6.11 1.21
N GLN A 41 -4.91 -6.72 1.17
CA GLN A 41 -5.27 -7.68 0.15
C GLN A 41 -5.52 -6.87 -1.11
N SER A 42 -4.50 -6.77 -1.97
CA SER A 42 -4.69 -6.27 -3.33
C SER A 42 -5.67 -7.18 -4.05
N ILE A 43 -6.49 -6.62 -4.93
CA ILE A 43 -7.43 -7.41 -5.74
C ILE A 43 -6.58 -8.46 -6.47
N PRO A 44 -6.89 -9.76 -6.34
CA PRO A 44 -6.08 -10.79 -6.98
C PRO A 44 -6.06 -10.52 -8.49
N SER A 45 -4.86 -10.54 -9.06
CA SER A 45 -4.60 -10.17 -10.45
C SER A 45 -5.46 -10.96 -11.46
N SER A 46 -5.86 -12.18 -11.10
CA SER A 46 -6.79 -13.01 -11.88
C SER A 46 -8.18 -12.40 -12.03
N THR A 47 -8.70 -11.72 -11.00
CA THR A 47 -9.99 -11.01 -11.05
C THR A 47 -9.91 -9.73 -11.87
N LEU A 48 -8.77 -9.03 -11.80
CA LEU A 48 -8.52 -7.87 -12.66
C LEU A 48 -8.41 -8.29 -14.13
N GLN A 49 -7.67 -9.37 -14.41
CA GLN A 49 -7.52 -9.91 -15.77
C GLN A 49 -8.86 -10.33 -16.37
N SER A 50 -9.70 -11.06 -15.63
CA SER A 50 -11.01 -11.50 -16.13
C SER A 50 -11.95 -10.32 -16.39
N THR A 51 -11.94 -9.31 -15.52
CA THR A 51 -12.77 -8.12 -15.67
C THR A 51 -12.37 -7.31 -16.89
N VAL A 52 -11.07 -7.05 -17.05
CA VAL A 52 -10.53 -6.32 -18.20
C VAL A 52 -10.80 -7.08 -19.50
N GLN A 53 -10.59 -8.39 -19.53
CA GLN A 53 -10.84 -9.22 -20.72
C GLN A 53 -12.33 -9.21 -21.10
N THR A 54 -13.21 -9.34 -20.10
CA THR A 54 -14.66 -9.30 -20.32
C THR A 54 -15.09 -7.94 -20.88
N ARG A 55 -14.55 -6.85 -20.34
CA ARG A 55 -14.84 -5.49 -20.82
C ARG A 55 -14.35 -5.25 -22.25
N LEU A 56 -13.15 -5.73 -22.58
CA LEU A 56 -12.60 -5.58 -23.93
C LEU A 56 -13.46 -6.29 -24.98
N VAL A 57 -13.91 -7.50 -24.68
CA VAL A 57 -14.75 -8.30 -25.60
C VAL A 57 -16.19 -7.80 -25.65
N ALA A 58 -16.73 -7.30 -24.54
CA ALA A 58 -18.11 -6.83 -24.45
C ALA A 58 -18.37 -5.51 -25.19
N LEU A 59 -17.34 -4.79 -25.64
CA LEU A 59 -17.48 -3.53 -26.35
C LEU A 59 -17.61 -3.76 -27.87
N PRO A 60 -18.82 -3.61 -28.45
CA PRO A 60 -19.09 -3.97 -29.85
C PRO A 60 -18.29 -3.14 -30.87
N ASN A 61 -17.83 -1.94 -30.48
CA ASN A 61 -17.03 -1.06 -31.35
C ASN A 61 -15.51 -1.28 -31.24
N LEU A 62 -15.05 -2.06 -30.25
CA LEU A 62 -13.63 -2.40 -30.07
C LEU A 62 -13.31 -3.81 -30.58
N GLY A 63 -14.28 -4.73 -30.60
CA GLY A 63 -14.07 -6.12 -31.06
C GLY A 63 -13.31 -6.26 -32.40
N PRO A 64 -13.72 -5.58 -33.49
CA PRO A 64 -12.98 -5.63 -34.77
C PRO A 64 -11.77 -4.68 -34.83
N ARG A 65 -11.69 -3.68 -33.94
CA ARG A 65 -10.64 -2.64 -33.93
C ARG A 65 -9.45 -2.93 -33.00
N ALA A 66 -9.65 -3.80 -32.03
CA ALA A 66 -8.68 -4.24 -31.03
C ALA A 66 -8.43 -5.75 -31.15
N ALA A 67 -8.47 -6.29 -32.37
CA ALA A 67 -8.52 -7.72 -32.69
C ALA A 67 -7.39 -8.59 -32.10
N SER A 68 -6.38 -7.99 -31.46
CA SER A 68 -5.31 -8.70 -30.76
C SER A 68 -4.76 -7.94 -29.54
N VAL A 69 -5.62 -7.21 -28.82
CA VAL A 69 -5.20 -6.55 -27.57
C VAL A 69 -5.28 -7.50 -26.39
N THR A 70 -4.15 -7.68 -25.70
CA THR A 70 -3.98 -8.43 -24.47
C THR A 70 -3.66 -7.48 -23.32
N ALA A 71 -4.36 -7.65 -22.20
CA ALA A 71 -4.12 -6.90 -20.98
C ALA A 71 -3.65 -7.84 -19.85
N LEU A 72 -2.51 -7.51 -19.23
CA LEU A 72 -1.96 -8.24 -18.11
C LEU A 72 -1.91 -7.33 -16.88
N ALA A 73 -2.64 -7.70 -15.83
CA ALA A 73 -2.61 -7.00 -14.54
C ALA A 73 -1.63 -7.67 -13.58
N ASP A 74 -0.84 -6.87 -12.86
CA ASP A 74 -0.01 -7.31 -11.74
C ASP A 74 -0.74 -7.17 -10.39
N GLU A 75 -0.13 -7.66 -9.31
CA GLU A 75 -0.68 -7.56 -7.95
C GLU A 75 -0.61 -6.14 -7.37
N ASN A 76 0.15 -5.23 -7.97
CA ASN A 76 0.26 -3.83 -7.53
C ASN A 76 -0.76 -2.92 -8.23
N GLY A 77 -1.59 -3.45 -9.13
CA GLY A 77 -2.55 -2.68 -9.93
C GLY A 77 -1.93 -2.00 -11.16
N GLN A 78 -0.75 -2.43 -11.61
CA GLN A 78 -0.21 -2.06 -12.92
C GLN A 78 -0.80 -2.97 -14.00
N VAL A 79 -1.38 -2.38 -15.03
CA VAL A 79 -1.88 -3.08 -16.21
C VAL A 79 -0.98 -2.81 -17.41
N THR A 80 -0.49 -3.86 -18.05
CA THR A 80 0.27 -3.77 -19.31
C THR A 80 -0.63 -4.15 -20.47
N LEU A 81 -0.76 -3.24 -21.44
CA LEU A 81 -1.53 -3.42 -22.67
C LEU A 81 -0.58 -3.72 -23.81
N SER A 82 -0.82 -4.81 -24.53
CA SER A 82 0.01 -5.26 -25.66
C SER A 82 -0.88 -5.73 -26.80
N GLY A 83 -0.49 -5.51 -28.05
CA GLY A 83 -1.31 -5.92 -29.19
C GLY A 83 -1.32 -4.93 -30.35
N LEU A 84 -2.23 -5.16 -31.29
CA LEU A 84 -2.46 -4.29 -32.45
C LEU A 84 -3.82 -3.61 -32.36
N VAL A 85 -3.84 -2.31 -32.68
CA VAL A 85 -5.04 -1.47 -32.78
C VAL A 85 -5.10 -0.78 -34.14
N GLN A 86 -6.28 -0.46 -34.63
CA GLN A 86 -6.47 0.08 -35.99
C GLN A 86 -6.14 1.58 -36.13
N SER A 87 -6.12 2.34 -35.03
CA SER A 87 -5.84 3.79 -35.06
C SER A 87 -5.22 4.29 -33.75
N GLU A 88 -4.60 5.46 -33.78
CA GLU A 88 -4.06 6.12 -32.59
C GLU A 88 -5.19 6.56 -31.62
N ASP A 89 -6.38 6.88 -32.15
CA ASP A 89 -7.55 7.17 -31.32
C ASP A 89 -8.02 5.92 -30.57
N ASP A 90 -8.04 4.76 -31.23
CA ASP A 90 -8.36 3.49 -30.57
C ASP A 90 -7.33 3.16 -29.49
N ARG A 91 -6.04 3.42 -29.73
CA ARG A 91 -4.97 3.24 -28.73
C ARG A 91 -5.26 4.04 -27.45
N ARG A 92 -5.63 5.33 -27.60
CA ARG A 92 -5.93 6.22 -26.48
C ARG A 92 -7.22 5.84 -25.76
N LEU A 93 -8.22 5.42 -26.52
CA LEU A 93 -9.50 4.96 -25.97
C LEU A 93 -9.29 3.72 -25.08
N VAL A 94 -8.55 2.72 -25.57
CA VAL A 94 -8.27 1.48 -24.81
C VAL A 94 -7.52 1.81 -23.52
N GLU A 95 -6.51 2.67 -23.56
CA GLU A 95 -5.78 3.10 -22.36
C GLU A 95 -6.70 3.78 -21.34
N THR A 96 -7.56 4.68 -21.82
CA THR A 96 -8.49 5.43 -20.96
C THR A 96 -9.50 4.51 -20.29
N LEU A 97 -10.05 3.55 -21.04
CA LEU A 97 -10.99 2.56 -20.51
C LEU A 97 -10.35 1.72 -19.40
N VAL A 98 -9.14 1.23 -19.63
CA VAL A 98 -8.41 0.40 -18.65
C VAL A 98 -8.08 1.20 -17.39
N ARG A 99 -7.73 2.49 -17.52
CA ARG A 99 -7.51 3.38 -16.37
C ARG A 99 -8.74 3.57 -15.48
N MET A 100 -9.96 3.40 -16.02
CA MET A 100 -11.20 3.54 -15.26
C MET A 100 -11.60 2.26 -14.50
N GLU A 101 -10.91 1.15 -14.74
CA GLU A 101 -11.22 -0.10 -14.06
C GLU A 101 -10.78 -0.07 -12.57
N PRO A 102 -11.63 -0.52 -11.64
CA PRO A 102 -11.33 -0.50 -10.22
C PRO A 102 -10.15 -1.40 -9.89
N GLY A 103 -9.16 -0.86 -9.18
CA GLY A 103 -7.91 -1.56 -8.84
C GLY A 103 -6.74 -1.24 -9.75
N VAL A 104 -6.97 -0.54 -10.88
CA VAL A 104 -5.91 -0.07 -11.76
C VAL A 104 -5.26 1.19 -11.18
N ARG A 105 -3.98 1.10 -10.84
CA ARG A 105 -3.15 2.20 -10.35
C ARG A 105 -2.29 2.81 -11.45
N ASN A 106 -1.82 1.99 -12.38
CA ASN A 106 -0.97 2.44 -13.48
C ASN A 106 -1.27 1.64 -14.75
N VAL A 107 -1.09 2.26 -15.90
CA VAL A 107 -1.27 1.61 -17.21
C VAL A 107 -0.01 1.81 -18.04
N ARG A 108 0.57 0.70 -18.49
CA ARG A 108 1.67 0.66 -19.44
C ARG A 108 1.09 0.30 -20.81
N ASN A 109 1.17 1.25 -21.76
CA ASN A 109 0.60 1.10 -23.09
C ASN A 109 1.69 0.73 -24.11
N ASP A 110 1.82 -0.57 -24.39
CA ASP A 110 2.73 -1.14 -25.41
C ASP A 110 1.94 -1.55 -26.68
N LEU A 111 0.79 -0.90 -26.95
CA LEU A 111 -0.03 -1.15 -28.15
C LEU A 111 0.62 -0.57 -29.40
N LYS A 112 0.58 -1.35 -30.49
CA LYS A 112 1.05 -0.93 -31.82
C LYS A 112 -0.14 -0.54 -32.70
N VAL A 113 -0.05 0.62 -33.33
CA VAL A 113 -1.06 1.04 -34.31
C VAL A 113 -0.74 0.41 -35.66
N ASN A 114 -1.69 -0.35 -36.19
CA ASN A 114 -1.65 -0.90 -37.52
C ASN A 114 -2.16 0.20 -38.46
N GLU A 115 -1.26 1.06 -38.90
CA GLU A 115 -1.54 2.24 -39.69
C GLU A 115 -2.26 1.89 -41.01
N PRO A 116 -3.50 2.33 -41.26
CA PRO A 116 -3.97 2.52 -42.62
C PRO A 116 -3.53 3.92 -43.06
N VAL A 117 -2.64 3.96 -44.05
CA VAL A 117 -2.27 5.16 -44.82
C VAL A 117 -3.52 6.00 -45.09
N ALA A 118 -3.51 7.26 -44.65
CA ALA A 118 -4.55 8.24 -44.98
C ALA A 118 -4.63 8.45 -46.51
N PRO A 119 -5.82 8.71 -47.09
CA PRO A 119 -5.99 8.91 -48.54
C PRO A 119 -5.26 10.14 -49.07
#